data_AF-A0A9X0LEU2-F1
#
_entry.id   AF-A0A9X0LEU2-F1
#
_cell.length_a   1.000
_cell.length_b   1.000
_cell.length_c   1.000
_cell.angle_alpha   90.00
_cell.angle_beta   90.00
_cell.angle_gamma   90.00
#
_symmetry.space_group_name_H-M   'P 1'
#
loop_
_entity.id
_entity.type
_entity.pdbx_description
1 polymer ?
#
loop_
_entity_poly.entity_id
_entity_poly.type
_entity_poly.pdbx_seq_one_letter_code
_entity_poly.pdbx_strand_id
1 'polypeptide(L)'
;MWSSRFKAIYDQRGGVELSGLWVARLNISTRTAQKIIQRHDITPDEVRAAVVCVEGLTYVWDEDPERGTRAIVQTFVRGRTTLVVLYDADDPLGDVYNLGSAYFR
;
A
#
# COMPACT_ATOMS: atom_id res chain seq x y z
N MET A 1 4.16 10.60 22.74
CA MET A 1 2.79 10.17 23.07
C MET A 1 1.84 11.10 22.32
N TRP A 2 1.41 10.70 21.12
CA TRP A 2 0.52 11.51 20.28
C TRP A 2 -0.84 10.83 20.17
N SER A 3 -1.85 11.68 20.32
CA SER A 3 -3.24 11.42 20.63
C SER A 3 -4.03 10.80 19.48
N SER A 4 -4.79 9.77 19.84
CA SER A 4 -6.09 9.36 19.32
C SER A 4 -6.78 10.38 18.40
N ARG A 5 -6.81 10.12 17.09
CA ARG A 5 -7.82 10.57 16.12
C ARG A 5 -7.51 10.02 14.71
N PHE A 6 -7.42 8.70 14.59
CA PHE A 6 -7.64 8.04 13.29
C PHE A 6 -9.15 7.93 13.11
N LYS A 7 -9.68 8.89 12.34
CA LYS A 7 -11.09 8.97 11.99
C LYS A 7 -11.40 7.77 11.11
N ALA A 8 -12.35 6.94 11.53
CA ALA A 8 -12.90 5.86 10.74
C ALA A 8 -13.20 6.36 9.31
N ILE A 9 -12.75 5.58 8.32
CA ILE A 9 -13.09 5.80 6.92
C ILE A 9 -14.59 5.48 6.82
N TYR A 10 -15.39 6.49 6.49
CA TYR A 10 -16.83 6.33 6.28
C TYR A 10 -17.06 5.91 4.84
N ASP A 11 -17.38 4.64 4.61
CA ASP A 11 -18.16 4.20 3.44
C ASP A 11 -19.57 4.81 3.53
N GLN A 12 -20.15 5.22 2.40
CA GLN A 12 -21.51 5.75 2.31
C GLN A 12 -22.61 4.67 2.52
N ARG A 13 -22.27 3.47 3.02
CA ARG A 13 -23.17 2.30 3.12
C ARG A 13 -23.44 1.78 4.54
N GLY A 14 -23.08 2.49 5.59
CA GLY A 14 -23.64 2.25 6.94
C GLY A 14 -23.37 0.86 7.54
N GLY A 15 -22.18 0.30 7.31
CA GLY A 15 -21.66 -0.88 8.01
C GLY A 15 -20.39 -0.51 8.80
N VAL A 16 -20.11 -1.24 9.89
CA VAL A 16 -18.90 -1.04 10.69
C VAL A 16 -17.69 -1.58 9.91
N GLU A 17 -16.94 -0.73 9.20
CA GLU A 17 -15.71 -1.16 8.50
C GLU A 17 -14.54 -1.30 9.48
N LEU A 18 -14.08 -2.53 9.66
CA LEU A 18 -12.78 -2.89 10.24
C LEU A 18 -11.70 -3.09 9.16
N SER A 19 -11.99 -2.77 7.89
CA SER A 19 -11.24 -3.20 6.71
C SER A 19 -10.05 -2.29 6.42
N GLY A 20 -8.88 -2.66 6.94
CA GLY A 20 -7.63 -2.26 6.29
C GLY A 20 -7.54 -2.85 4.88
N LEU A 21 -6.65 -2.32 4.04
CA LEU A 21 -6.48 -2.76 2.66
C LEU A 21 -6.05 -4.25 2.64
N TRP A 22 -6.65 -5.05 1.77
CA TRP A 22 -6.20 -6.42 1.50
C TRP A 22 -5.53 -6.49 0.12
N VAL A 23 -4.32 -7.05 0.09
CA VAL A 23 -3.54 -7.23 -1.14
C VAL A 23 -3.30 -8.72 -1.33
N ALA A 24 -4.10 -9.39 -2.17
CA ALA A 24 -3.91 -10.79 -2.50
C ALA A 24 -2.70 -11.00 -3.42
N ARG A 25 -2.46 -10.06 -4.34
CA ARG A 25 -1.34 -10.13 -5.28
C ARG A 25 -0.75 -8.75 -5.57
N LEU A 26 0.58 -8.72 -5.63
CA LEU A 26 1.34 -7.50 -5.95
C LEU A 26 2.10 -7.67 -7.28
N ASN A 27 1.77 -6.86 -8.27
CA ASN A 27 2.49 -6.76 -9.52
C ASN A 27 3.64 -5.76 -9.37
N ILE A 28 4.85 -6.16 -9.74
CA ILE A 28 6.04 -5.30 -9.66
C ILE A 28 6.74 -5.34 -11.01
N SER A 29 6.76 -4.20 -11.71
CA SER A 29 7.50 -4.09 -12.97
C SER A 29 9.01 -4.11 -12.72
N THR A 30 9.79 -4.60 -13.69
CA THR A 30 11.26 -4.60 -13.61
C THR A 30 11.82 -3.20 -13.34
N ARG A 31 11.23 -2.17 -13.97
CA ARG A 31 11.62 -0.77 -13.77
C ARG A 31 11.36 -0.32 -12.33
N THR A 32 10.20 -0.65 -11.76
CA THR A 32 9.88 -0.30 -10.37
C THR A 32 10.81 -1.04 -9.40
N ALA A 33 11.04 -2.34 -9.62
CA ALA A 33 11.96 -3.14 -8.82
C ALA A 33 13.36 -2.52 -8.77
N GLN A 34 13.93 -2.19 -9.93
CA GLN A 34 15.23 -1.51 -10.00
C GLN A 34 15.23 -0.15 -9.31
N LYS A 35 14.15 0.64 -9.48
CA LYS A 35 14.02 1.95 -8.84
C LYS A 35 14.06 1.86 -7.32
N ILE A 36 13.29 0.95 -6.70
CA ILE A 36 13.21 0.84 -5.23
C ILE A 36 14.52 0.30 -4.63
N ILE A 37 15.19 -0.62 -5.33
CA ILE A 37 16.50 -1.12 -4.91
C ILE A 37 17.52 0.03 -4.94
N GLN A 38 17.64 0.72 -6.07
CA GLN A 38 18.68 1.74 -6.27
C GLN A 38 18.47 3.00 -5.43
N ARG A 39 17.21 3.43 -5.25
CA ARG A 39 16.92 4.71 -4.60
C ARG A 39 16.59 4.60 -3.11
N HIS A 40 16.08 3.44 -2.68
CA HIS A 40 15.50 3.30 -1.35
C HIS A 40 16.06 2.11 -0.57
N ASP A 41 16.97 1.31 -1.16
CA ASP A 41 17.56 0.11 -0.54
C ASP A 41 16.51 -0.90 -0.04
N ILE A 42 15.41 -1.03 -0.77
CA ILE A 42 14.31 -1.97 -0.48
C ILE A 42 14.20 -2.96 -1.63
N THR A 43 14.16 -4.25 -1.32
CA THR A 43 13.98 -5.29 -2.33
C THR A 43 12.50 -5.54 -2.65
N PRO A 44 12.15 -6.02 -3.85
CA PRO A 44 10.77 -6.41 -4.18
C PRO A 44 10.18 -7.43 -3.21
N ASP A 45 10.99 -8.39 -2.74
CA ASP A 45 10.53 -9.46 -1.84
C ASP A 45 10.20 -8.91 -0.45
N GLU A 46 10.94 -7.92 0.02
CA GLU A 46 10.62 -7.21 1.27
C GLU A 46 9.30 -6.46 1.18
N VAL A 47 9.02 -5.84 0.04
CA VAL A 47 7.72 -5.20 -0.18
C VAL A 47 6.62 -6.26 -0.17
N ARG A 48 6.81 -7.38 -0.88
CA ARG A 48 5.82 -8.48 -0.91
C ARG A 48 5.52 -9.00 0.49
N ALA A 49 6.55 -9.31 1.26
CA ALA A 49 6.39 -9.80 2.62
C ALA A 49 5.66 -8.81 3.55
N ALA A 50 5.80 -7.51 3.29
CA ALA A 50 5.19 -6.46 4.11
C ALA A 50 3.74 -6.10 3.74
N VAL A 51 3.23 -6.55 2.58
CA VAL A 51 1.88 -6.16 2.10
C VAL A 51 1.03 -7.32 1.59
N VAL A 52 1.61 -8.34 0.97
CA VAL A 52 0.81 -9.41 0.36
C VAL A 52 0.25 -10.32 1.45
N CYS A 53 -1.06 -10.56 1.39
CA CYS A 53 -1.80 -11.37 2.34
C CYS A 53 -1.65 -10.91 3.81
N VAL A 54 -1.43 -9.60 4.02
CA VAL A 54 -1.40 -9.00 5.36
C VAL A 54 -2.80 -8.45 5.68
N GLU A 55 -3.38 -8.92 6.77
CA GLU A 55 -4.68 -8.45 7.24
C GLU A 55 -4.58 -7.01 7.77
N GLY A 56 -5.57 -6.18 7.41
CA GLY A 56 -5.76 -4.89 8.06
C GLY A 56 -4.68 -3.84 7.76
N LEU A 57 -4.13 -3.81 6.53
CA LEU A 57 -3.13 -2.81 6.18
C LEU A 57 -3.65 -1.39 6.39
N THR A 58 -2.87 -0.56 7.10
CA THR A 58 -3.19 0.85 7.30
C THR A 58 -2.89 1.62 6.03
N TYR A 59 -3.86 2.36 5.50
CA TYR A 59 -3.72 3.04 4.22
C TYR A 59 -4.55 4.31 4.14
N VAL A 60 -4.23 5.15 3.16
CA VAL A 60 -5.05 6.26 2.71
C VAL A 60 -5.14 6.25 1.19
N TRP A 61 -6.29 6.63 0.64
CA TRP A 61 -6.43 6.93 -0.77
C TRP A 61 -5.92 8.34 -1.06
N ASP A 62 -5.22 8.49 -2.18
CA ASP A 62 -4.68 9.75 -2.67
C ASP A 62 -4.90 9.83 -4.18
N GLU A 63 -5.17 11.03 -4.70
CA GLU A 63 -5.36 11.26 -6.14
C GLU A 63 -4.04 11.72 -6.77
N ASP A 64 -3.48 10.90 -7.66
CA ASP A 64 -2.35 11.31 -8.50
C ASP A 64 -2.89 11.89 -9.81
N PRO A 65 -2.62 13.18 -10.12
CA PRO A 65 -3.22 13.85 -11.27
C PRO A 65 -2.81 13.24 -12.63
N GLU A 66 -1.72 12.47 -12.68
CA GLU A 66 -1.24 11.83 -13.90
C GLU A 66 -1.61 10.35 -13.98
N ARG A 67 -1.75 9.67 -12.83
CA ARG A 67 -1.84 8.20 -12.74
C ARG A 67 -3.14 7.70 -12.13
N GLY A 68 -4.00 8.59 -11.66
CA GLY A 68 -5.26 8.28 -11.01
C GLY A 68 -5.10 7.95 -9.52
N THR A 69 -6.12 7.32 -8.95
CA THR A 69 -6.20 6.99 -7.53
C THR A 69 -5.10 5.99 -7.12
N ARG A 70 -4.48 6.22 -5.96
CA ARG A 70 -3.47 5.35 -5.37
C ARG A 70 -3.71 5.14 -3.89
N ALA A 71 -3.42 3.94 -3.40
CA ALA A 71 -3.35 3.66 -1.97
C ALA A 71 -1.92 3.90 -1.47
N ILE A 72 -1.79 4.71 -0.43
CA ILE A 72 -0.54 4.90 0.31
C ILE A 72 -0.64 4.06 1.58
N VAL A 73 0.02 2.90 1.57
CA VAL A 73 0.03 1.93 2.66
C VAL A 73 1.20 2.22 3.60
N GLN A 74 0.93 2.25 4.90
CA GLN A 74 1.96 2.29 5.93
C GLN A 74 2.19 0.87 6.47
N THR A 75 3.43 0.39 6.40
CA THR A 75 3.85 -0.94 6.87
C THR A 75 5.26 -0.89 7.49
N PHE A 76 5.84 -2.04 7.79
CA PHE A 76 7.20 -2.18 8.31
C PHE A 76 8.06 -3.06 7.40
N VAL A 77 9.23 -2.55 7.01
CA VAL A 77 10.28 -3.33 6.33
C VAL A 77 11.55 -3.24 7.15
N ARG A 78 12.17 -4.38 7.48
CA ARG A 78 13.34 -4.46 8.37
C ARG A 78 13.13 -3.70 9.71
N GLY A 79 11.91 -3.73 10.25
CA GLY A 79 11.54 -3.02 11.49
C GLY A 79 11.42 -1.49 11.37
N ARG A 80 11.56 -0.92 10.17
CA ARG A 80 11.42 0.52 9.92
C ARG A 80 10.07 0.82 9.28
N THR A 81 9.47 1.95 9.64
CA THR A 81 8.24 2.42 9.00
C THR A 81 8.50 2.70 7.52
N THR A 82 7.68 2.11 6.66
CA THR A 82 7.80 2.17 5.21
C THR A 82 6.47 2.57 4.62
N LEU A 83 6.50 3.50 3.67
CA LEU A 83 5.36 3.86 2.84
C LEU A 83 5.44 3.10 1.52
N VAL A 84 4.37 2.38 1.19
CA VAL A 84 4.22 1.61 -0.04
C VAL A 84 3.08 2.23 -0.85
N VAL A 85 3.38 2.64 -2.08
CA VAL A 85 2.42 3.25 -2.99
C VAL A 85 1.90 2.19 -3.94
N LEU A 86 0.60 1.95 -3.91
CA LEU A 86 -0.11 0.95 -4.69
C LEU A 86 -1.10 1.63 -5.63
N TYR A 87 -1.18 1.14 -6.86
CA TYR A 87 -2.22 1.48 -7.82
C TYR A 87 -3.07 0.24 -8.07
N ASP A 88 -4.35 0.42 -8.37
CA ASP A 88 -5.20 -0.71 -8.74
C ASP A 88 -4.61 -1.46 -9.95
N ALA A 89 -4.72 -2.79 -9.93
CA ALA A 89 -4.62 -3.57 -11.15
C ALA A 89 -6.02 -3.76 -11.71
N ASP A 90 -6.11 -3.91 -13.04
CA ASP A 90 -7.35 -4.33 -13.69
C ASP A 90 -7.62 -5.80 -13.30
N ASP A 91 -8.31 -5.99 -12.17
CA ASP A 91 -8.64 -7.27 -11.58
C ASP A 91 -10.10 -7.26 -11.08
N PRO A 92 -10.92 -8.28 -11.43
CA PRO A 92 -12.34 -8.31 -11.08
C PRO A 92 -12.64 -8.32 -9.56
N LEU A 93 -11.70 -8.76 -8.72
CA LEU A 93 -11.89 -8.88 -7.27
C LEU A 93 -11.39 -7.64 -6.51
N GLY A 94 -10.59 -6.78 -7.14
CA GLY A 94 -10.07 -5.56 -6.51
C GLY A 94 -9.03 -5.79 -5.41
N ASP A 95 -8.42 -6.97 -5.35
CA ASP A 95 -7.39 -7.33 -4.37
C ASP A 95 -5.99 -7.46 -4.98
N VAL A 96 -5.84 -7.08 -6.25
CA VAL A 96 -4.57 -7.07 -6.97
C VAL A 96 -4.12 -5.64 -7.22
N TYR A 97 -2.85 -5.38 -6.89
CA TYR A 97 -2.28 -4.03 -6.97
C TYR A 97 -0.97 -4.01 -7.74
N ASN A 98 -0.69 -2.87 -8.38
CA ASN A 98 0.57 -2.55 -9.01
C ASN A 98 1.44 -1.69 -8.08
N LEU A 99 2.70 -2.09 -7.88
CA LEU A 99 3.65 -1.31 -7.09
C LEU A 99 4.06 -0.03 -7.85
N GLY A 100 3.73 1.12 -7.26
CA GLY A 100 4.20 2.43 -7.69
C GLY A 100 5.58 2.77 -7.12
N SER A 101 5.76 2.63 -5.80
CA SER A 101 7.01 2.91 -5.09
C SER A 101 6.99 2.31 -3.68
N ALA A 102 8.17 2.18 -3.06
CA ALA A 102 8.32 1.89 -1.65
C ALA A 102 9.51 2.70 -1.10
N TYR A 103 9.37 3.31 0.06
CA TYR A 103 10.43 4.10 0.69
C TYR A 103 10.26 4.16 2.21
N PHE A 104 11.37 4.20 2.94
CA PHE A 104 11.36 4.43 4.37
C PHE A 104 10.84 5.84 4.68
N ARG A 105 10.07 5.96 5.76
CA ARG A 105 9.63 7.25 6.31
C ARG A 105 10.70 7.83 7.25
#